data_AF-A0A9X2E071-F1
#
_entry.id   AF-A0A9X2E071-F1
#
_cell.length_a   1.000
_cell.length_b   1.000
_cell.length_c   1.000
_cell.angle_alpha   90.00
_cell.angle_beta   90.00
_cell.angle_gamma   90.00
#
_symmetry.space_group_name_H-M   'P 1'
#
loop_
_entity.id
_entity.type
_entity.pdbx_description
1 polymer ?
#
loop_
_entity_poly.entity_id
_entity_poly.type
_entity_poly.pdbx_seq_one_letter_code
_entity_poly.pdbx_strand_id
1 'polypeptide(L)' 'AAAPLLAVVLVGLGATSLSMSPSALADVRAELAEHTLEDAKRFAELALSTDSAAAARSAVTEAIAAS' A
#
# COMPACT_ATOMS: atom_id res chain seq x y z
N ALA A 1 -13.92 1.09 -5.02
CA ALA A 1 -13.14 0.20 -4.15
C ALA A 1 -12.06 1.03 -3.47
N ALA A 2 -12.03 1.07 -2.14
CA ALA A 2 -10.79 1.45 -1.47
C ALA A 2 -9.70 0.50 -1.98
N ALA A 3 -8.48 0.99 -2.19
CA ALA A 3 -7.37 0.14 -2.60
C ALA A 3 -6.61 -0.22 -1.32
N PRO A 4 -6.80 -1.42 -0.73
CA PRO A 4 -6.14 -1.79 0.51
C PRO A 4 -4.62 -1.75 0.35
N LEU A 5 -4.12 -2.24 -0.80
CA LEU A 5 -2.71 -2.14 -1.20
C LEU A 5 -2.19 -0.69 -1.22
N LEU A 6 -3.03 0.28 -1.60
CA LEU A 6 -2.63 1.69 -1.57
C LEU A 6 -2.47 2.19 -0.13
N ALA A 7 -3.23 1.67 0.82
CA ALA A 7 -3.08 2.03 2.23
C ALA A 7 -1.69 1.62 2.76
N VAL A 8 -1.20 0.43 2.40
CA VAL A 8 0.14 -0.05 2.77
C VAL A 8 1.23 0.91 2.25
N VAL A 9 1.12 1.30 0.98
CA VAL A 9 2.05 2.27 0.36
C VAL A 9 1.98 3.64 1.04
N LEU A 10 0.78 4.13 1.35
CA LEU A 10 0.61 5.42 2.04
C LEU A 10 1.21 5.40 3.44
N VAL A 11 1.06 4.30 4.18
CA VAL A 11 1.72 4.12 5.49
C VAL A 11 3.23 4.11 5.34
N GLY A 12 3.77 3.45 4.31
CA GLY A 12 5.21 3.47 3.98
C GLY A 12 5.75 4.86 3.66
N LEU A 13 4.94 5.72 3.02
CA LEU A 13 5.25 7.13 2.76
C LEU A 13 5.15 8.01 4.02
N GLY A 14 4.67 7.47 5.15
CA GLY A 14 4.54 8.17 6.42
C GLY A 14 3.14 8.72 6.71
N ALA A 15 2.10 8.28 6.00
CA ALA A 15 0.73 8.64 6.35
C ALA A 15 0.35 8.10 7.73
N THR A 16 0.02 9.00 8.65
CA THR A 16 -0.42 8.65 10.01
C THR A 16 -1.94 8.59 10.15
N SER A 17 -2.67 9.02 9.12
CA SER A 17 -4.13 9.01 9.05
C SER A 17 -4.60 8.75 7.62
N LEU A 18 -5.68 7.97 7.48
CA LEU A 18 -6.31 7.64 6.21
C LEU A 18 -7.82 7.91 6.31
N SER A 19 -8.37 8.66 5.37
CA SER A 19 -9.81 8.91 5.28
C SER A 19 -10.46 7.94 4.30
N MET A 20 -11.50 7.23 4.73
CA MET A 20 -12.23 6.26 3.90
C MET A 20 -13.64 6.00 4.44
N SER A 21 -14.47 5.33 3.63
CA SER A 21 -15.79 4.87 4.05
C SER A 21 -15.66 3.76 5.12
N PRO A 22 -16.59 3.68 6.08
CA PRO A 22 -16.56 2.65 7.13
C PRO A 22 -16.49 1.22 6.59
N SER A 23 -17.11 0.97 5.43
CA SER A 23 -17.10 -0.31 4.74
C SER A 23 -15.71 -0.78 4.30
N ALA A 24 -14.76 0.14 4.10
CA ALA A 24 -13.41 -0.18 3.66
C ALA A 24 -12.41 -0.39 4.82
N LEU A 25 -12.80 -0.03 6.05
CA LEU A 25 -11.90 -0.08 7.21
C LEU A 25 -11.47 -1.51 7.55
N ALA A 26 -12.38 -2.48 7.42
CA ALA A 26 -12.08 -3.88 7.72
C ALA A 26 -11.03 -4.43 6.74
N ASP A 27 -11.23 -4.20 5.44
CA ASP A 27 -10.31 -4.66 4.39
C ASP A 27 -8.93 -3.99 4.52
N VAL A 28 -8.89 -2.67 4.77
CA VAL A 28 -7.62 -1.96 4.96
C VAL A 28 -6.88 -2.42 6.22
N ARG A 29 -7.61 -2.67 7.32
CA ARG A 29 -6.98 -3.17 8.55
C ARG A 29 -6.42 -4.57 8.37
N ALA A 30 -7.13 -5.44 7.66
CA ALA A 30 -6.66 -6.80 7.36
C ALA A 30 -5.37 -6.73 6.53
N GLU A 31 -5.39 -5.98 5.44
CA GLU A 31 -4.22 -5.79 4.57
C GLU A 31 -3.01 -5.22 5.34
N LEU A 32 -3.20 -4.14 6.11
CA LEU A 32 -2.12 -3.54 6.90
C LEU A 32 -1.53 -4.49 7.95
N ALA A 33 -2.30 -5.47 8.42
CA ALA A 33 -1.82 -6.46 9.38
C ALA A 33 -0.96 -7.57 8.72
N GLU A 34 -1.05 -7.74 7.39
CA GLU A 34 -0.26 -8.72 6.65
C GLU A 34 1.15 -8.22 6.30
N HIS A 35 1.40 -6.90 6.39
CA HIS A 35 2.67 -6.28 6.01
C HIS A 35 3.38 -5.64 7.20
N THR A 36 4.71 -5.77 7.25
CA THR A 36 5.50 -5.01 8.22
C THR A 36 5.66 -3.55 7.80
N LEU A 37 6.08 -2.69 8.72
CA LEU A 37 6.44 -1.31 8.38
C LEU A 37 7.64 -1.25 7.41
N GLU A 38 8.54 -2.23 7.47
CA GLU A 38 9.67 -2.33 6.53
C GLU A 38 9.20 -2.67 5.12
N ASP A 39 8.26 -3.61 4.98
CA ASP A 39 7.63 -3.93 3.70
C ASP A 39 6.89 -2.72 3.13
N ALA A 40 6.11 -2.03 3.96
CA ALA A 40 5.39 -0.82 3.55
C ALA A 40 6.34 0.25 3.00
N LYS A 41 7.48 0.48 3.65
CA LYS A 41 8.52 1.42 3.17
C LYS A 41 9.11 0.96 1.85
N ARG A 42 9.46 -0.33 1.73
CA ARG A 42 9.99 -0.90 0.48
C ARG A 42 9.00 -0.73 -0.68
N PHE A 43 7.72 -0.98 -0.46
CA PHE A 43 6.68 -0.79 -1.46
C PHE A 43 6.51 0.67 -1.84
N ALA A 44 6.63 1.59 -0.88
CA ALA A 44 6.61 3.02 -1.14
C ALA A 44 7.80 3.48 -2.00
N GLU A 45 9.02 3.03 -1.69
CA GLU A 45 10.20 3.33 -2.50
C GLU A 45 10.08 2.78 -3.93
N LEU A 46 9.56 1.56 -4.07
CA LEU A 46 9.31 0.95 -5.36
C LEU A 46 8.29 1.75 -6.17
N ALA A 47 7.18 2.16 -5.55
CA ALA A 47 6.17 3.00 -6.20
C ALA A 47 6.75 4.34 -6.69
N LEU A 48 7.57 4.99 -5.87
CA LEU A 48 8.24 6.25 -6.20
C LEU A 48 9.32 6.11 -7.29
N SER A 49 9.83 4.90 -7.53
CA SER A 49 10.84 4.62 -8.56
C SER A 49 10.25 4.41 -9.96
N THR A 50 8.94 4.54 -10.12
CA THR A 50 8.25 4.33 -11.40
C THR A 50 7.75 5.63 -12.02
N ASP A 51 7.65 5.66 -13.36
CA ASP A 51 7.28 6.87 -14.11
C ASP A 51 5.76 7.11 -14.20
N SER A 52 4.92 6.25 -13.62
CA SER A 52 3.46 6.42 -13.69
C SER A 52 2.73 5.70 -12.57
N ALA A 53 1.51 6.19 -12.25
CA ALA A 53 0.65 5.55 -11.26
C ALA A 53 0.27 4.10 -11.60
N ALA A 54 0.18 3.76 -12.88
CA ALA A 54 -0.09 2.39 -13.34
C ALA A 54 1.13 1.49 -13.10
N ALA A 55 2.33 1.97 -13.44
CA ALA A 55 3.58 1.26 -13.18
C ALA A 55 3.82 1.07 -11.68
N ALA A 56 3.58 2.10 -10.87
CA ALA A 56 3.68 2.03 -9.41
C ALA A 56 2.79 0.92 -8.84
N ARG A 57 1.51 0.86 -9.26
CA ARG A 57 0.60 -0.21 -8.83
C ARG A 57 1.10 -1.58 -9.24
N SER A 58 1.52 -1.74 -10.50
CA SER A 58 2.01 -3.04 -10.99
C SER A 58 3.22 -3.51 -10.19
N ALA A 59 4.22 -2.64 -10.01
CA ALA A 59 5.44 -2.98 -9.30
C ALA A 59 5.18 -3.35 -7.84
N VAL A 60 4.31 -2.60 -7.14
CA VAL A 60 3.92 -2.92 -5.77
C VAL A 60 3.14 -4.22 -5.68
N THR A 61 2.20 -4.48 -6.59
CA THR A 61 1.45 -5.74 -6.62
C THR A 61 2.37 -6.94 -6.87
N GLU A 62 3.34 -6.80 -7.77
CA GLU A 62 4.35 -7.84 -8.03
C GLU A 62 5.26 -8.07 -6.81
N ALA A 63 5.67 -7.00 -6.13
CA ALA A 63 6.50 -7.10 -4.93
C ALA A 63 5.75 -7.80 -3.77
N ILE A 64 4.47 -7.49 -3.59
CA ILE A 64 3.62 -8.12 -2.56
C ILE A 64 3.42 -9.60 -2.86
N ALA A 65 3.22 -9.98 -4.13
CA ALA A 65 3.07 -11.38 -4.52
C ALA A 65 4.36 -12.21 -4.38
N ALA A 66 5.52 -11.56 -4.23
CA ALA A 66 6.82 -12.20 -4.09
C ALA A 66 7.33 -12.27 -2.63
N SER A 67 6.61 -11.65 -1.69
CA SER A 67 6.88 -11.70 -0.24
C SER A 67 6.21 -12.90 0.42
#